data_AF-A0A3D2NLP9-F1
#
_entry.id   AF-A0A3D2NLP9-F1
#
_cell.length_a   1.000
_cell.length_b   1.000
_cell.length_c   1.000
_cell.angle_alpha   90.00
_cell.angle_beta   90.00
_cell.angle_gamma   90.00
#
_symmetry.space_group_name_H-M   'P 1'
#
loop_
_entity.id
_entity.type
_entity.pdbx_description
1 polymer ?
#
loop_
_entity_poly.entity_id
_entity_poly.type
_entity_poly.pdbx_seq_one_letter_code
_entity_poly.pdbx_strand_id
1 'polypeptide(L)' 'PTAILSRQTAGIRGKSLILNLPGKPSAIDDCLNAVFPAMPYCIDLIDGAYLESDPEACKAFRPAHAQTSVKA' A
#
# COMPACT_ATOMS: atom_id res chain seq x y z
N PRO A 1 -17.45 7.44 -13.57
CA PRO A 1 -18.23 8.57 -12.99
C PRO A 1 -18.87 8.25 -11.62
N THR A 2 -19.34 7.03 -11.37
CA THR A 2 -19.99 6.64 -10.10
C THR A 2 -19.03 6.27 -8.98
N ALA A 3 -17.70 6.45 -9.15
CA ALA A 3 -16.70 6.14 -8.13
C ALA A 3 -16.94 6.90 -6.81
N ILE A 4 -17.55 8.10 -6.88
CA ILE A 4 -17.92 8.91 -5.72
C ILE A 4 -18.91 8.23 -4.76
N LEU A 5 -19.65 7.22 -5.23
CA LEU A 5 -20.60 6.46 -4.40
C LEU A 5 -19.92 5.36 -3.58
N SER A 6 -18.64 5.10 -3.86
CA SER A 6 -17.84 4.14 -3.12
C SER A 6 -17.71 4.58 -1.66
N ARG A 7 -17.90 3.62 -0.74
CA ARG A 7 -17.72 3.79 0.70
C ARG A 7 -16.46 3.09 1.20
N GLN A 8 -15.50 2.89 0.31
CA GLN A 8 -14.21 2.30 0.66
C GLN A 8 -13.54 3.12 1.75
N THR A 9 -12.85 2.43 2.64
CA THR A 9 -12.08 3.02 3.72
C THR A 9 -10.87 2.12 3.98
N ALA A 10 -9.92 2.64 4.74
CA ALA A 10 -8.76 1.92 5.21
C ALA A 10 -8.57 2.20 6.70
N GLY A 11 -8.01 1.24 7.43
CA GLY A 11 -7.77 1.38 8.86
C GLY A 11 -6.75 0.40 9.37
N ILE A 12 -6.32 0.59 10.61
CA ILE A 12 -5.34 -0.25 11.28
C ILE A 12 -6.01 -1.00 12.42
N ARG A 13 -5.74 -2.30 12.53
CA ARG A 13 -6.10 -3.12 13.69
C ARG A 13 -4.85 -3.81 14.22
N GLY A 14 -4.35 -3.35 15.37
CA GLY A 14 -3.05 -3.80 15.87
C GLY A 14 -1.94 -3.41 14.90
N LYS A 15 -1.23 -4.41 14.36
CA LYS A 15 -0.14 -4.24 13.38
C LYS A 15 -0.57 -4.57 11.94
N SER A 16 -1.87 -4.57 11.66
CA SER A 16 -2.42 -4.94 10.35
C SER A 16 -3.14 -3.76 9.71
N LEU A 17 -2.79 -3.47 8.46
CA LEU A 17 -3.51 -2.54 7.59
C LEU A 17 -4.67 -3.27 6.90
N ILE A 18 -5.86 -2.71 6.97
CA ILE A 18 -7.07 -3.21 6.31
C ILE A 18 -7.48 -2.18 5.27
N LEU A 19 -7.67 -2.61 4.03
CA LEU A 19 -8.05 -1.76 2.90
C LEU A 19 -9.24 -2.37 2.16
N ASN A 20 -10.28 -1.56 1.92
CA ASN A 20 -11.40 -1.95 1.09
C ASN A 20 -11.11 -1.64 -0.38
N LEU A 21 -11.13 -2.66 -1.24
CA LEU A 21 -10.94 -2.57 -2.68
C LEU A 21 -12.27 -2.72 -3.44
N PRO A 22 -12.35 -2.34 -4.72
CA PRO A 22 -13.55 -2.54 -5.53
C PRO A 22 -13.70 -4.02 -5.90
N GLY A 23 -14.88 -4.42 -6.43
CA GLY A 23 -15.13 -5.83 -6.79
C GLY A 23 -14.66 -6.24 -8.18
N LYS A 24 -14.43 -5.29 -9.10
CA LYS A 24 -14.03 -5.58 -10.48
C LYS A 24 -12.49 -5.69 -10.57
N PRO A 25 -11.92 -6.76 -11.16
CA PRO A 25 -10.47 -6.95 -11.24
C PRO A 25 -9.69 -5.75 -11.81
N SER A 26 -10.19 -5.12 -12.87
CA SER A 26 -9.53 -3.94 -13.45
C SER A 26 -9.47 -2.75 -12.48
N ALA A 27 -10.54 -2.55 -11.71
CA ALA A 27 -10.58 -1.46 -10.73
C ALA A 27 -9.73 -1.79 -9.49
N ILE A 28 -9.55 -3.06 -9.16
CA ILE A 28 -8.64 -3.50 -8.09
C ILE A 28 -7.21 -3.12 -8.48
N ASP A 29 -6.80 -3.43 -9.70
CA ASP A 29 -5.48 -3.10 -10.24
C ASP A 29 -5.24 -1.58 -10.23
N ASP A 30 -6.18 -0.80 -10.78
CA ASP A 30 -6.12 0.67 -10.77
C ASP A 30 -5.94 1.23 -9.34
N CYS A 31 -6.74 0.74 -8.39
CA CYS A 31 -6.67 1.20 -7.00
C CYS A 31 -5.36 0.79 -6.32
N LEU A 32 -4.89 -0.44 -6.51
CA LEU A 32 -3.64 -0.93 -5.93
C LEU A 32 -2.45 -0.16 -6.48
N ASN A 33 -2.37 0.07 -7.78
CA ASN A 33 -1.29 0.85 -8.39
C ASN A 33 -1.22 2.28 -7.83
N ALA A 34 -2.36 2.87 -7.44
CA ALA A 34 -2.40 4.19 -6.82
C ALA A 34 -1.96 4.21 -5.35
N VAL A 35 -2.32 3.20 -4.54
CA VAL A 35 -2.15 3.24 -3.07
C VAL A 35 -1.02 2.37 -2.54
N PHE A 36 -0.68 1.29 -3.24
CA PHE A 36 0.33 0.33 -2.80
C PHE A 36 1.73 0.95 -2.61
N PRO A 37 2.19 1.95 -3.39
CA PRO A 37 3.50 2.58 -3.15
C PRO A 37 3.69 3.08 -1.71
N ALA A 38 2.63 3.49 -1.02
CA ALA A 38 2.70 3.97 0.36
C ALA A 38 2.53 2.86 1.42
N MET A 39 2.02 1.69 1.04
CA MET A 39 1.67 0.63 1.98
C MET A 39 2.87 0.02 2.71
N PRO A 40 4.01 -0.29 2.05
CA PRO A 40 5.17 -0.82 2.75
C PRO A 40 5.63 0.07 3.90
N TYR A 41 5.74 1.38 3.69
CA TYR A 41 6.11 2.31 4.75
C TYR A 41 5.03 2.47 5.81
N CYS A 42 3.74 2.43 5.43
CA CYS A 42 2.64 2.40 6.41
C CYS A 42 2.75 1.19 7.34
N ILE A 43 3.16 0.03 6.83
CA ILE A 43 3.35 -1.19 7.62
C ILE A 43 4.57 -1.06 8.54
N ASP A 44 5.66 -0.43 8.07
CA ASP A 44 6.82 -0.11 8.91
C ASP A 44 6.40 0.75 10.12
N LEU A 45 5.58 1.78 9.90
CA LEU A 45 5.12 2.71 10.93
C LEU A 45 4.20 2.10 12.00
N ILE A 46 3.59 0.95 11.73
CA ILE A 46 2.77 0.20 12.70
C ILE A 46 3.54 -0.98 13.30
N ASP A 47 4.88 -0.93 13.23
CA ASP A 47 5.81 -1.98 13.68
C ASP A 47 5.49 -3.36 13.08
N GLY A 48 5.00 -3.37 11.84
CA GLY A 48 4.66 -4.56 11.08
C GLY A 48 5.87 -5.20 10.40
N ALA A 49 5.62 -6.04 9.40
CA ALA A 49 6.67 -6.66 8.62
C ALA A 49 7.29 -5.67 7.62
N TYR A 50 8.61 -5.70 7.46
CA TYR A 50 9.28 -4.92 6.43
C TYR A 50 9.01 -5.53 5.05
N LEU A 51 8.26 -4.82 4.21
CA LEU A 51 7.92 -5.28 2.87
C LEU A 51 8.83 -4.68 1.79
N GLU A 52 9.28 -5.53 0.88
CA GLU A 52 9.95 -5.14 -0.37
C GLU A 52 9.01 -5.41 -1.55
N SER A 53 9.17 -4.64 -2.62
CA SER A 53 8.38 -4.77 -3.84
C SER A 53 9.30 -4.73 -5.06
N ASP A 54 8.93 -5.48 -6.11
CA ASP A 54 9.59 -5.38 -7.40
C ASP A 54 9.42 -3.95 -7.96
N PRO A 55 10.51 -3.20 -8.20
CA PRO A 55 10.45 -1.82 -8.69
C PRO A 55 9.75 -1.67 -10.04
N GLU A 56 9.78 -2.70 -10.88
CA GLU A 56 9.12 -2.68 -12.20
C GLU A 56 7.60 -2.82 -12.08
N ALA A 57 7.13 -3.48 -11.02
CA ALA A 57 5.70 -3.62 -10.73
C ALA A 57 5.16 -2.48 -9.87
N CYS A 58 5.87 -2.14 -8.79
CA CYS A 58 5.50 -1.04 -7.91
C CYS A 58 6.70 -0.55 -7.09
N LYS A 59 7.08 0.72 -7.26
CA LYS A 59 8.12 1.36 -6.46
C LYS A 59 7.60 1.81 -5.10
N ALA A 60 7.91 1.07 -4.05
CA ALA A 60 7.60 1.46 -2.68
C ALA A 60 8.27 2.78 -2.30
N PHE A 61 7.50 3.71 -1.74
CA PHE A 61 8.01 4.97 -1.22
C PHE A 61 8.42 4.81 0.25
N ARG A 62 9.64 5.23 0.58
CA ARG A 62 10.15 5.40 1.95
C ARG A 62 10.97 6.70 2.04
N PRO A 63 10.79 7.52 3.10
CA PRO A 63 11.63 8.69 3.32
C PRO A 63 13.08 8.30 3.62
N ALA A 64 14.02 9.21 3.40
CA ALA A 64 15.46 8.92 3.47
C ALA A 64 15.92 8.26 4.79
N HIS A 65 15.30 8.60 5.92
CA HIS A 65 15.64 8.03 7.22
C HIS A 65 15.10 6.61 7.45
N ALA A 66 14.12 6.17 6.66
CA ALA A 66 13.48 4.86 6.76
C ALA A 66 13.92 3.91 5.63
N GLN A 67 14.77 4.36 4.71
CA GLN A 67 15.35 3.51 3.69
C GLN A 67 16.38 2.59 4.34
N THR A 68 16.07 1.30 4.43
CA THR A 68 17.06 0.32 4.86
C THR A 68 18.05 0.14 3.72
N SER A 69 19.34 0.30 4.02
CA SER A 69 20.45 0.03 3.11
C SER A 69 20.65 -1.48 2.92
N VAL A 70 19.62 -2.18 2.44
CA VAL A 70 19.79 -3.54 1.94
C VAL A 70 20.35 -3.41 0.52
N LYS A 71 21.68 -3.46 0.44
CA LYS A 71 22.36 -3.81 -0.82
C LYS A 71 21.89 -5.22 -1.18
N ALA A 72 21.20 -5.33 -2.31
CA ALA A 72 21.18 -6.57 -3.06
C ALA A 72 22.62 -6.89 -3.53
#